data_AF-A0A895YKA1-F1
#
_entry.id   AF-A0A895YKA1-F1
#
_cell.length_a   1.000
_cell.length_b   1.000
_cell.length_c   1.000
_cell.angle_alpha   90.00
_cell.angle_beta   90.00
_cell.angle_gamma   90.00
#
_symmetry.space_group_name_H-M   'P 1'
#
loop_
_entity.id
_entity.type
_entity.pdbx_description
1 polymer ?
#
loop_
_entity_poly.entity_id
_entity_poly.type
_entity_poly.pdbx_seq_one_letter_code
_entity_poly.pdbx_strand_id
1 'polypeptide(L)'
;MTQLEVDPDPTPTATPWEEYLAAAQSLDAIRRDAANAPADPSYALSAARAELDQVRRRIELQRARLVGEAVRAGLPAPQLLPAPAEQAAAAMTIGHDPLSLLPVLRHSHGLLDACDAQLNAAPPLPRRRRPGSLVAVALLGATLLLTCFGLVLLWLVVQ
;
A
#
# COMPACT_ATOMS: atom_id res chain seq x y z
N MET A 1 53.49 25.65 62.27
CA MET A 1 52.87 26.06 60.99
C MET A 1 51.96 24.93 60.56
N THR A 2 50.70 24.96 60.99
CA THR A 2 49.68 23.96 60.65
C THR A 2 48.81 24.55 59.56
N GLN A 3 48.91 23.97 58.36
CA GLN A 3 48.15 24.37 57.19
C GLN A 3 46.72 23.83 57.35
N LEU A 4 45.74 24.73 57.35
CA LEU A 4 44.31 24.40 57.32
C LEU A 4 44.02 23.71 55.99
N GLU A 5 43.62 22.44 56.04
CA GLU A 5 43.00 21.76 54.91
C GLU A 5 41.59 22.36 54.74
N VAL A 6 41.42 23.14 53.68
CA VAL A 6 40.11 23.68 53.28
C VAL A 6 39.36 22.54 52.61
N ASP A 7 38.38 21.99 53.33
CA ASP A 7 37.38 21.07 52.80
C ASP A 7 36.64 21.76 51.63
N PRO A 8 36.54 21.17 50.43
CA PRO A 8 35.79 21.79 49.34
C PRO A 8 34.32 21.91 49.73
N ASP A 9 33.85 23.16 49.75
CA ASP A 9 32.45 23.57 49.92
C ASP A 9 31.50 22.66 49.12
N PRO A 10 30.49 22.01 49.75
CA PRO A 10 29.54 21.20 49.03
C PRO A 10 28.81 22.10 48.04
N THR A 11 29.09 21.90 46.75
CA THR A 11 28.38 22.55 45.65
C THR A 11 26.89 22.43 45.91
N PRO A 12 26.09 23.52 45.86
CA PRO A 12 24.69 23.48 46.24
C PRO A 12 23.98 22.41 45.40
N THR A 13 23.71 21.29 46.05
CA THR A 13 22.91 20.20 45.52
C THR A 13 21.51 20.78 45.38
N ALA A 14 20.96 20.70 44.17
CA ALA A 14 19.70 21.33 43.80
C ALA A 14 18.65 21.20 44.92
N THR A 15 17.91 22.26 45.19
CA THR A 15 16.89 22.20 46.24
C THR A 15 15.85 21.12 45.90
N PRO A 16 15.20 20.47 46.88
CA PRO A 16 14.18 19.45 46.60
C PRO A 16 13.06 19.91 45.65
N TRP A 17 12.82 21.22 45.59
CA TRP A 17 11.91 21.86 44.64
C TRP A 17 12.44 21.85 43.19
N GLU A 18 13.73 22.10 42.99
CA GLU A 18 14.38 22.06 41.68
C GLU A 18 14.41 20.63 41.12
N GLU A 19 14.66 19.63 41.97
CA GLU A 19 14.58 18.22 41.59
C GLU A 19 13.17 17.82 41.16
N TYR A 20 12.15 18.26 41.91
CA TYR A 20 10.75 18.04 41.55
C TYR A 20 10.41 18.68 40.20
N LEU A 21 10.85 19.93 39.97
CA LEU A 21 10.57 20.64 38.72
C LEU A 21 11.24 19.95 37.52
N ALA A 22 12.48 19.49 37.68
CA ALA A 22 13.20 18.73 36.66
C ALA A 22 12.50 17.40 36.34
N ALA A 23 12.06 16.67 37.37
CA ALA A 23 11.29 15.44 37.20
C ALA A 23 9.97 15.69 36.46
N ALA A 24 9.23 16.75 36.82
CA ALA A 24 7.97 17.11 36.16
C ALA A 24 8.17 17.51 34.69
N GLN A 25 9.25 18.24 34.37
CA GLN A 25 9.60 18.59 32.99
C GLN A 25 9.98 17.36 32.17
N SER A 26 10.73 16.41 32.75
CA SER A 26 11.06 15.15 32.08
C SER A 26 9.81 14.31 31.77
N LEU A 27 8.86 14.27 32.70
CA LEU A 27 7.61 13.55 32.52
C LEU A 27 6.73 14.20 31.45
N ASP A 28 6.65 15.53 31.42
CA ASP A 28 5.87 16.20 30.37
C ASP A 28 6.54 16.07 29.00
N ALA A 29 7.88 16.03 28.92
CA ALA A 29 8.60 15.72 27.69
C ALA A 29 8.27 14.30 27.19
N ILE A 30 8.36 13.28 28.07
CA ILE A 30 7.98 11.90 27.75
C ILE A 30 6.50 11.82 27.33
N ARG A 31 5.60 12.54 27.99
CA ARG A 31 4.18 12.56 27.64
C ARG A 31 3.95 13.19 26.26
N ARG A 32 4.66 14.26 25.91
CA ARG A 32 4.59 14.87 24.58
C ARG A 32 5.19 13.95 23.52
N ASP A 33 6.30 13.29 23.81
CA ASP A 33 6.92 12.31 22.90
C ASP A 33 6.01 11.11 22.67
N ALA A 34 5.32 10.63 23.72
CA ALA A 34 4.32 9.57 23.62
C ALA A 34 3.06 10.02 22.85
N ALA A 35 2.62 11.28 23.03
CA ALA A 35 1.50 11.85 22.29
C ALA A 35 1.83 12.09 20.80
N ASN A 36 3.11 12.35 20.49
CA ASN A 36 3.62 12.52 19.14
C ASN A 36 4.14 11.22 18.51
N ALA A 37 4.12 10.10 19.25
CA ALA A 37 4.53 8.81 18.73
C ALA A 37 3.62 8.42 17.55
N PRO A 38 4.17 8.05 16.39
CA PRO A 38 3.37 7.61 15.26
C PRO A 38 2.51 6.41 15.66
N ALA A 39 1.23 6.44 15.29
CA ALA A 39 0.28 5.37 15.58
C ALA A 39 0.84 4.01 15.17
N ASP A 40 0.60 3.01 16.01
CA ASP A 40 1.30 1.72 16.04
C ASP A 40 1.57 1.12 14.63
N PRO A 41 2.84 1.08 14.18
CA PRO A 41 3.18 0.62 12.83
C PRO A 41 2.79 -0.85 12.61
N SER A 42 2.65 -1.63 13.70
CA SER A 42 2.21 -3.02 13.64
C SER A 42 0.75 -3.13 13.15
N TYR A 43 -0.12 -2.22 13.58
CA TYR A 43 -1.51 -2.16 13.15
C TYR A 43 -1.61 -1.82 11.66
N ALA A 44 -0.88 -0.80 11.21
CA ALA A 44 -0.87 -0.38 9.80
C ALA A 44 -0.40 -1.52 8.87
N LEU A 45 0.65 -2.25 9.26
CA LEU A 45 1.14 -3.39 8.50
C LEU A 45 0.14 -4.56 8.48
N SER A 46 -0.53 -4.82 9.61
CA SER A 46 -1.55 -5.87 9.70
C SER A 46 -2.76 -5.56 8.79
N ALA A 47 -3.20 -4.30 8.76
CA ALA A 47 -4.26 -3.84 7.87
C ALA A 47 -3.84 -3.96 6.39
N ALA A 48 -2.61 -3.56 6.04
CA ALA A 48 -2.11 -3.68 4.68
C ALA A 48 -2.08 -5.15 4.19
N ARG A 49 -1.72 -6.09 5.06
CA ARG A 49 -1.73 -7.53 4.73
C ARG A 49 -3.15 -8.04 4.50
N ALA A 50 -4.10 -7.65 5.35
CA ALA A 50 -5.49 -8.04 5.20
C ALA A 50 -6.10 -7.53 3.87
N GLU A 51 -5.82 -6.28 3.52
CA GLU A 51 -6.23 -5.70 2.23
C GLU A 51 -5.58 -6.45 1.05
N LEU A 52 -4.28 -6.74 1.11
CA LEU A 52 -3.59 -7.50 0.07
C LEU A 52 -4.20 -8.88 -0.16
N ASP A 53 -4.56 -9.60 0.91
CA ASP A 53 -5.22 -10.90 0.82
C ASP A 53 -6.63 -10.80 0.24
N GLN A 54 -7.33 -9.68 0.47
CA GLN A 54 -8.61 -9.41 -0.18
C GLN A 54 -8.44 -9.16 -1.69
N VAL A 55 -7.49 -8.29 -2.08
CA VAL A 55 -7.15 -8.02 -3.49
C VAL A 55 -6.82 -9.32 -4.21
N ARG A 56 -5.95 -10.17 -3.64
CA ARG A 56 -5.54 -11.45 -4.22
C ARG A 56 -6.71 -12.39 -4.47
N ARG A 57 -7.61 -12.54 -3.49
CA ARG A 57 -8.80 -13.40 -3.63
C ARG A 57 -9.71 -12.91 -4.76
N ARG A 58 -9.88 -11.60 -4.90
CA ARG A 58 -10.70 -11.02 -5.97
C ARG A 58 -10.09 -11.23 -7.35
N ILE A 59 -8.77 -11.01 -7.49
CA ILE A 59 -8.06 -11.26 -8.74
C ILE A 59 -8.18 -12.73 -9.16
N GLU A 60 -8.02 -13.68 -8.24
CA GLU A 60 -8.19 -15.11 -8.56
C GLU A 60 -9.62 -15.44 -8.99
N LEU A 61 -10.63 -14.82 -8.39
CA LEU A 61 -12.02 -14.99 -8.81
C LEU A 61 -12.28 -14.40 -10.21
N GLN A 62 -11.74 -13.21 -10.51
CA GLN A 62 -11.81 -12.62 -11.84
C GLN A 62 -11.10 -13.48 -12.89
N ARG A 63 -9.91 -13.99 -12.55
CA ARG A 63 -9.13 -14.90 -13.39
C ARG A 63 -9.91 -16.18 -13.69
N ALA A 64 -10.49 -16.81 -12.68
CA ALA A 64 -11.29 -18.03 -12.86
C ALA A 64 -12.49 -17.79 -13.78
N ARG A 65 -13.17 -16.63 -13.64
CA ARG A 65 -14.27 -16.23 -14.52
C ARG A 65 -13.80 -16.04 -15.97
N LEU A 66 -12.71 -15.29 -16.17
CA LEU A 66 -12.13 -15.05 -17.50
C LEU A 66 -11.72 -16.34 -18.20
N VAL A 67 -11.04 -17.24 -17.48
CA VAL A 67 -10.66 -18.55 -18.00
C VAL A 67 -11.91 -19.39 -18.31
N GLY A 68 -12.91 -19.38 -17.43
CA GLY A 68 -14.17 -20.09 -17.65
C GLY A 68 -14.97 -19.58 -18.86
N GLU A 69 -14.97 -18.27 -19.13
CA GLU A 69 -15.55 -17.68 -20.34
C GLU A 69 -14.72 -18.02 -21.59
N ALA A 70 -13.39 -17.95 -21.52
CA ALA A 70 -12.50 -18.32 -22.63
C ALA A 70 -12.71 -19.78 -23.05
N VAL A 71 -12.78 -20.71 -22.08
CA VAL A 71 -13.06 -22.13 -22.31
C VAL A 71 -14.45 -22.31 -22.93
N ARG A 72 -15.47 -21.62 -22.43
CA ARG A 72 -16.84 -21.68 -23.00
C ARG A 72 -16.91 -21.13 -24.43
N ALA A 73 -16.07 -20.15 -24.76
CA ALA A 73 -15.93 -19.61 -26.11
C ALA A 73 -15.06 -20.48 -27.04
N GLY A 74 -14.37 -21.50 -26.50
CA GLY A 74 -13.43 -22.34 -27.25
C GLY A 74 -12.10 -21.63 -27.55
N LEU A 75 -11.76 -20.59 -26.79
CA LEU A 75 -10.49 -19.88 -26.89
C LEU A 75 -9.44 -20.51 -25.96
N PRO A 76 -8.15 -20.46 -26.31
CA PRO A 76 -7.10 -20.83 -25.38
C PRO A 76 -7.14 -19.93 -24.15
N ALA A 77 -6.89 -20.50 -22.98
CA ALA A 77 -6.86 -19.72 -21.74
C ALA A 77 -5.77 -18.63 -21.84
N PRO A 78 -6.12 -17.35 -21.62
CA PRO A 78 -5.14 -16.28 -21.67
C PRO A 78 -4.10 -16.45 -20.55
N GLN A 79 -2.83 -16.19 -20.85
CA GLN A 79 -1.79 -16.11 -19.83
C GLN A 79 -1.96 -14.81 -19.06
N LEU A 80 -2.46 -14.93 -17.84
CA LEU A 80 -2.75 -13.80 -16.93
C LEU A 80 -1.64 -13.68 -15.88
N LEU A 81 -0.39 -13.68 -16.34
CA LEU A 81 0.77 -13.44 -15.48
C LEU A 81 1.26 -12.00 -15.69
N PRO A 82 1.59 -11.27 -14.62
CA PRO A 82 2.13 -9.92 -14.74
C PRO A 82 3.46 -9.97 -15.50
N ALA A 83 3.65 -9.03 -16.43
CA ALA A 83 4.86 -8.97 -17.23
C ALA A 83 6.09 -8.60 -16.37
N PRO A 84 7.32 -8.99 -16.76
CA PRO A 84 8.53 -8.66 -15.99
C PRO A 84 8.71 -7.15 -15.75
N ALA A 85 8.33 -6.31 -16.71
CA ALA A 85 8.37 -4.85 -16.58
C ALA A 85 7.37 -4.34 -15.52
N GLU A 86 6.18 -4.95 -15.44
CA GLU A 86 5.17 -4.61 -14.43
C GLU A 86 5.62 -5.04 -13.04
N GLN A 87 6.29 -6.19 -12.93
CA GLN A 87 6.88 -6.67 -11.68
C GLN A 87 8.01 -5.75 -11.19
N ALA A 88 8.87 -5.28 -12.11
CA ALA A 88 9.94 -4.34 -11.80
C ALA A 88 9.39 -2.98 -11.32
N ALA A 89 8.35 -2.46 -11.99
CA ALA A 89 7.68 -1.24 -11.58
C ALA A 89 7.06 -1.38 -10.19
N ALA A 90 6.36 -2.48 -9.92
CA ALA A 90 5.77 -2.76 -8.61
C ALA A 90 6.85 -2.85 -7.50
N ALA A 91 7.98 -3.47 -7.77
CA ALA A 91 9.10 -3.56 -6.82
C ALA A 91 9.68 -2.17 -6.49
N MET A 92 9.80 -1.28 -7.48
CA MET A 92 10.24 0.10 -7.25
C MET A 92 9.26 0.89 -6.39
N THR A 93 7.95 0.69 -6.57
CA THR A 93 6.91 1.35 -5.77
C THR A 93 6.90 0.86 -4.32
N ILE A 94 7.02 -0.46 -4.09
CA ILE A 94 7.02 -1.05 -2.74
C ILE A 94 8.30 -0.70 -1.97
N GLY A 95 9.44 -0.58 -2.67
CA GLY A 95 10.74 -0.31 -2.06
C GLY A 95 10.91 1.09 -1.47
N HIS A 96 10.02 2.04 -1.77
CA HIS A 96 10.18 3.44 -1.35
C HIS A 96 9.61 3.75 0.04
N ASP A 97 8.44 3.20 0.39
CA ASP A 97 7.83 3.37 1.72
C ASP A 97 6.68 2.36 1.95
N PRO A 98 6.77 1.47 2.95
CA PRO A 98 5.70 0.53 3.30
C PRO A 98 4.38 1.21 3.72
N LEU A 99 4.44 2.41 4.27
CA LEU A 99 3.24 3.13 4.73
C LEU A 99 2.41 3.68 3.55
N SER A 100 3.04 3.86 2.38
CA SER A 100 2.36 4.27 1.14
C SER A 100 1.50 3.15 0.52
N LEU A 101 1.62 1.90 0.98
CA LEU A 101 0.89 0.76 0.39
C LEU A 101 -0.61 0.79 0.66
N LEU A 102 -1.04 1.27 1.82
CA LEU A 102 -2.45 1.27 2.20
C LEU A 102 -3.36 2.10 1.27
N PRO A 103 -3.02 3.36 0.91
CA PRO A 103 -3.80 4.12 -0.07
C PRO A 103 -3.76 3.49 -1.47
N VAL A 104 -2.63 2.91 -1.89
CA VAL A 104 -2.51 2.20 -3.18
C VAL A 104 -3.42 0.97 -3.22
N LEU A 105 -3.48 0.19 -2.14
CA LEU A 105 -4.37 -0.97 -2.04
C LEU A 105 -5.84 -0.54 -2.08
N ARG A 106 -6.22 0.51 -1.34
CA ARG A 106 -7.59 1.05 -1.39
C ARG A 106 -7.97 1.56 -2.77
N HIS A 107 -7.06 2.24 -3.47
CA HIS A 107 -7.29 2.65 -4.85
C HIS A 107 -7.48 1.43 -5.77
N SER A 108 -6.67 0.39 -5.59
CA SER A 108 -6.75 -0.87 -6.35
C SER A 108 -8.10 -1.58 -6.16
N HIS A 109 -8.74 -1.47 -4.98
CA HIS A 109 -10.10 -1.98 -4.76
C HIS A 109 -11.12 -1.29 -5.67
N GLY A 110 -11.06 0.04 -5.80
CA GLY A 110 -11.98 0.78 -6.68
C GLY A 110 -11.82 0.36 -8.16
N LEU A 111 -10.60 0.07 -8.59
CA LEU A 111 -10.34 -0.47 -9.93
C LEU A 111 -10.90 -1.89 -10.08
N LEU A 112 -10.72 -2.75 -9.08
CA LEU A 112 -11.28 -4.11 -9.09
C LEU A 112 -12.82 -4.08 -9.11
N ASP A 113 -13.46 -3.16 -8.39
CA ASP A 113 -14.91 -2.96 -8.43
C ASP A 113 -15.38 -2.56 -9.82
N ALA A 114 -14.69 -1.64 -10.47
CA ALA A 114 -14.99 -1.23 -11.84
C ALA A 114 -14.81 -2.40 -12.83
N CYS A 115 -13.74 -3.18 -12.69
CA CYS A 115 -13.51 -4.39 -13.49
C CYS A 115 -14.59 -5.45 -13.26
N ASP A 116 -14.98 -5.70 -12.01
CA ASP A 116 -16.06 -6.64 -11.69
C ASP A 116 -17.40 -6.17 -12.28
N ALA A 117 -17.70 -4.88 -12.19
CA ALA A 117 -18.90 -4.31 -12.80
C ALA A 117 -18.91 -4.50 -14.32
N GLN A 118 -17.76 -4.28 -14.99
CA GLN A 118 -17.63 -4.51 -16.43
C GLN A 118 -17.76 -5.99 -16.80
N LEU A 119 -17.12 -6.89 -16.05
CA LEU A 119 -17.22 -8.34 -16.26
C LEU A 119 -18.67 -8.84 -16.08
N ASN A 120 -19.40 -8.29 -15.11
CA ASN A 120 -20.81 -8.64 -14.88
C ASN A 120 -21.75 -8.03 -15.94
N ALA A 121 -21.41 -6.86 -16.48
CA ALA A 121 -22.19 -6.21 -17.54
C ALA A 121 -21.89 -6.79 -18.94
N ALA A 122 -20.78 -7.51 -19.11
CA ALA A 122 -20.38 -8.08 -20.39
C ALA A 122 -21.39 -9.17 -20.85
N PRO A 123 -21.92 -9.07 -22.09
CA PRO A 123 -22.78 -10.12 -22.62
C PRO A 123 -22.00 -11.43 -22.81
N PRO A 124 -22.64 -12.60 -22.61
CA PRO A 124 -21.99 -13.89 -22.77
C PRO A 124 -21.41 -14.03 -24.19
N LEU A 125 -20.15 -14.44 -24.28
CA LEU A 125 -19.45 -14.55 -25.56
C LEU A 125 -20.23 -15.47 -26.51
N PRO A 126 -20.51 -15.04 -27.76
CA PRO A 126 -21.27 -15.84 -28.70
C PRO A 126 -20.52 -17.15 -29.02
N ARG A 127 -21.16 -18.29 -28.74
CA ARG A 127 -20.63 -19.62 -29.05
C ARG A 127 -20.44 -19.77 -30.56
N ARG A 128 -19.18 -19.73 -31.01
CA ARG A 128 -18.73 -19.97 -32.39
C ARG A 128 -19.48 -19.16 -33.47
N ARG A 129 -18.88 -18.04 -33.91
CA ARG A 129 -18.44 -17.81 -35.31
C ARG A 129 -17.79 -16.43 -35.53
N ARG A 130 -16.63 -16.47 -36.18
CA ARG A 130 -15.96 -15.46 -37.03
C ARG A 130 -15.13 -14.32 -36.39
N PRO A 131 -14.08 -13.85 -37.11
CA PRO A 131 -12.92 -13.11 -36.58
C PRO A 131 -13.17 -11.61 -36.37
N GLY A 132 -14.38 -11.23 -35.95
CA GLY A 132 -14.65 -9.85 -35.47
C GLY A 132 -14.32 -9.66 -33.99
N SER A 133 -14.25 -10.74 -33.22
CA SER A 133 -14.06 -10.72 -31.75
C SER A 133 -12.65 -10.35 -31.29
N LEU A 134 -11.64 -10.36 -32.19
CA LEU A 134 -10.29 -9.89 -31.86
C LEU A 134 -10.27 -8.38 -31.63
N VAL A 135 -11.16 -7.63 -32.27
CA VAL A 135 -11.29 -6.18 -32.07
C VAL A 135 -11.81 -5.87 -30.67
N ALA A 136 -12.76 -6.65 -30.15
CA ALA A 136 -13.28 -6.46 -28.80
C ALA A 136 -12.25 -6.81 -27.72
N VAL A 137 -11.49 -7.89 -27.90
CA VAL A 137 -10.40 -8.29 -26.98
C VAL A 137 -9.24 -7.30 -27.06
N ALA A 138 -8.91 -6.79 -28.25
CA ALA A 138 -7.90 -5.75 -28.42
C ALA A 138 -8.35 -4.41 -27.82
N LEU A 139 -9.63 -4.04 -27.91
CA LEU A 139 -10.17 -2.84 -27.27
C LEU A 139 -10.13 -2.94 -25.75
N LEU A 140 -10.45 -4.10 -25.18
CA LEU A 140 -10.35 -4.35 -23.74
C LEU A 140 -8.89 -4.37 -23.26
N GLY A 141 -8.00 -5.00 -24.03
CA GLY A 141 -6.56 -4.96 -23.75
C GLY A 141 -5.99 -3.55 -23.83
N ALA A 142 -6.35 -2.78 -24.87
CA ALA A 142 -5.89 -1.41 -25.08
C ALA A 142 -6.42 -0.45 -24.02
N THR A 143 -7.65 -0.63 -23.55
CA THR A 143 -8.20 0.18 -22.45
C THR A 143 -7.52 -0.15 -21.13
N LEU A 144 -7.23 -1.43 -20.83
CA LEU A 144 -6.43 -1.78 -19.66
C LEU A 144 -5.03 -1.15 -19.70
N LEU A 145 -4.40 -1.18 -20.88
CA LEU A 145 -3.05 -0.62 -21.11
C LEU A 145 -3.04 0.91 -21.01
N LEU A 146 -4.07 1.60 -21.54
CA LEU A 146 -4.27 3.04 -21.38
C LEU A 146 -4.54 3.45 -19.93
N THR A 147 -5.23 2.60 -19.17
CA THR A 147 -5.50 2.85 -17.74
C THR A 147 -4.24 2.70 -16.91
N CYS A 148 -3.42 1.67 -17.17
CA CYS A 148 -2.08 1.53 -16.60
C CYS A 148 -1.16 2.71 -17.00
N PHE A 149 -1.18 3.12 -18.27
CA PHE A 149 -0.36 4.24 -18.74
C PHE A 149 -0.80 5.58 -18.15
N GLY A 150 -2.09 5.82 -17.99
CA GLY A 150 -2.65 7.00 -17.34
C GLY A 150 -2.29 7.08 -15.85
N LEU A 151 -2.27 5.95 -15.14
CA LEU A 151 -1.81 5.88 -13.75
C LEU A 151 -0.32 6.22 -13.61
N VAL A 152 0.51 5.78 -14.56
CA VAL A 152 1.94 6.10 -14.59
C VAL A 152 2.19 7.57 -14.94
N LEU A 153 1.43 8.15 -15.88
CA LEU A 153 1.53 9.57 -16.23
C LEU A 153 1.02 10.50 -15.11
N LEU A 154 -0.09 10.14 -14.45
CA LEU A 154 -0.61 10.89 -13.31
C LEU A 154 0.41 10.90 -12.16
N TRP A 155 1.14 9.80 -11.97
CA TRP A 155 2.21 9.69 -10.97
C TRP A 155 3.44 10.53 -11.34
N LEU A 156 3.78 10.65 -12.63
CA LEU A 156 4.93 11.42 -13.12
C LEU A 156 4.68 12.94 -13.15
N VAL A 157 3.43 13.38 -13.26
CA VAL A 157 3.03 14.82 -13.26
C VAL A 157 2.86 15.37 -11.83
N VAL A 158 2.75 14.49 -10.84
CA VAL A 158 2.63 14.85 -9.41
C VAL A 158 4.00 14.91 -8.70
N GLN A 159 5.09 14.62 -9.41
CA GLN A 159 6.48 14.92 -9.02
C GLN A 159 6.93 16.27 -9.58
#